data_AF-A0A956YT35-F1
#
_entry.id   AF-A0A956YT35-F1
#
_cell.length_a   1.000
_cell.length_b   1.000
_cell.length_c   1.000
_cell.angle_alpha   90.00
_cell.angle_beta   90.00
_cell.angle_gamma   90.00
#
_symmetry.space_group_name_H-M   'P 1'
#
loop_
_entity.id
_entity.type
_entity.pdbx_description
1 polymer ?
#
loop_
_entity_poly.entity_id
_entity_poly.type
_entity_poly.pdbx_seq_one_letter_code
_entity_poly.pdbx_strand_id
1 'polypeptide(L)'
;MTFDPRNPPTNNSLNRLRLEAAELPLPDVLRGKVAYELLSSLALDALIEHHTRDVVVFYEQVALGAKWAHAIAQTLGTRLGYMLLVLARNDTQTQQANPDKPAAYWAHWARIRKVYVGGGLARGAVGAIITAQAQATVRSLADEPDYQVVQVEHPQYLPLLGAARTVPTGSRASILDFGGSYVKRAIAHYTPAGLSHLQLRASLPTHLPANDDDARLIFERMADIITQSYAGVDSATIPISIAAYVDEHGQPLLSQSGIYMQLARLTLD
;
A
#
# COMPACT_ATOMS: atom_id res chain seq x y z
N MET A 1 -4.60 -15.94 19.67
CA MET A 1 -5.21 -15.70 18.35
C MET A 1 -4.20 -16.04 17.27
N THR A 2 -4.63 -16.80 16.27
CA THR A 2 -3.82 -17.14 15.09
C THR A 2 -3.68 -15.90 14.21
N PHE A 3 -2.46 -15.51 13.86
CA PHE A 3 -2.23 -14.45 12.88
C PHE A 3 -2.55 -15.00 11.49
N ASP A 4 -3.60 -14.50 10.83
CA ASP A 4 -3.86 -14.77 9.41
C ASP A 4 -3.25 -13.63 8.58
N PRO A 5 -2.16 -13.87 7.82
CA PRO A 5 -1.58 -12.84 6.97
C PRO A 5 -2.49 -12.43 5.81
N ARG A 6 -3.55 -13.21 5.50
CA ARG A 6 -4.54 -12.85 4.46
C ARG A 6 -5.60 -11.88 4.97
N ASN A 7 -5.87 -11.91 6.27
CA ASN A 7 -6.84 -11.05 6.94
C ASN A 7 -6.25 -10.46 8.22
N PRO A 8 -5.15 -9.69 8.13
CA PRO A 8 -4.49 -9.19 9.32
C PRO A 8 -5.39 -8.15 10.00
N PRO A 9 -5.63 -8.26 11.32
CA PRO A 9 -6.38 -7.24 12.05
C PRO A 9 -5.63 -5.90 12.02
N THR A 10 -6.34 -4.80 12.21
CA THR A 10 -5.81 -3.42 12.07
C THR A 10 -4.54 -3.16 12.88
N ASN A 11 -4.44 -3.70 14.10
CA ASN A 11 -3.25 -3.59 14.96
C ASN A 11 -2.00 -4.23 14.34
N ASN A 12 -2.17 -5.19 13.43
CA ASN A 12 -1.09 -5.82 12.69
C ASN A 12 -0.69 -5.05 11.42
N SER A 13 -1.27 -3.89 11.15
CA SER A 13 -0.83 -3.02 10.06
C SER A 13 0.65 -2.63 10.20
N LEU A 14 1.38 -2.69 9.09
CA LEU A 14 2.77 -2.22 9.02
C LEU A 14 2.89 -0.73 9.31
N ASN A 15 1.88 0.08 8.98
CA ASN A 15 1.87 1.51 9.28
C ASN A 15 1.99 1.81 10.78
N ARG A 16 1.58 0.86 11.63
CA ARG A 16 1.64 0.97 13.10
C ARG A 16 2.91 0.37 13.69
N LEU A 17 3.79 -0.23 12.90
CA LEU A 17 5.03 -0.80 13.38
C LEU A 17 5.93 0.33 13.90
N ARG A 18 6.22 0.31 15.20
CA ARG A 18 7.24 1.16 15.81
C ARG A 18 8.61 0.58 15.57
N LEU A 19 9.52 1.38 15.05
CA LEU A 19 10.90 0.98 14.81
C LEU A 19 11.70 1.14 16.10
N GLU A 20 11.95 0.00 16.72
CA GLU A 20 12.90 -0.17 17.81
C GLU A 20 13.74 -1.39 17.47
N ALA A 21 15.00 -1.39 17.91
CA ALA A 21 15.88 -2.54 17.80
C ALA A 21 17.09 -2.32 18.71
N ALA A 22 17.52 -3.40 19.37
CA ALA A 22 18.71 -3.41 20.23
C ALA A 22 19.97 -3.70 19.41
N GLU A 23 19.89 -4.71 18.54
CA GLU A 23 21.03 -5.28 17.83
C GLU A 23 21.22 -4.70 16.42
N LEU A 24 20.31 -3.83 16.00
CA LEU A 24 20.39 -3.11 14.73
C LEU A 24 20.89 -1.68 14.99
N PRO A 25 21.90 -1.17 14.26
CA PRO A 25 22.35 0.21 14.38
C PRO A 25 21.31 1.15 13.73
N LEU A 26 20.17 1.29 14.42
CA LEU A 26 19.03 2.10 14.00
C LEU A 26 19.36 3.57 14.26
N PRO A 27 19.34 4.44 13.23
CA PRO A 27 19.55 5.87 13.40
C PRO A 27 18.51 6.48 14.34
N ASP A 28 18.92 7.46 15.15
CA ASP A 28 18.05 8.11 16.15
C ASP A 28 16.78 8.71 15.53
N VAL A 29 16.87 9.22 14.30
CA VAL A 29 15.72 9.77 13.57
C VAL A 29 14.63 8.73 13.26
N LEU A 30 14.96 7.43 13.30
CA LEU A 30 14.01 6.34 13.09
C LEU A 30 13.50 5.73 14.40
N ARG A 31 14.28 5.85 15.48
CA ARG A 31 13.98 5.21 16.76
C ARG A 31 12.68 5.73 17.35
N GLY A 32 11.83 4.81 17.77
CA GLY A 32 10.54 5.11 18.38
C GLY A 32 9.50 5.65 17.41
N LYS A 33 9.81 5.86 16.13
CA LYS A 33 8.84 6.30 15.11
C LYS A 33 8.03 5.14 14.57
N VAL A 34 6.77 5.39 14.24
CA VAL A 34 5.98 4.39 13.51
C VAL A 34 6.25 4.48 12.01
N ALA A 35 6.16 3.35 11.30
CA ALA A 35 6.44 3.30 9.86
C ALA A 35 5.61 4.32 9.05
N TYR A 36 4.37 4.61 9.47
CA TYR A 36 3.54 5.65 8.84
C TYR A 36 4.20 7.04 8.87
N GLU A 37 4.84 7.43 9.98
CA GLU A 37 5.55 8.71 10.09
C GLU A 37 6.78 8.77 9.16
N LEU A 38 7.27 7.61 8.71
CA LEU A 38 8.54 7.49 7.98
C LEU A 38 8.38 7.26 6.47
N LEU A 39 7.31 6.56 6.07
CA LEU A 39 7.14 5.96 4.75
C LEU A 39 5.81 6.30 4.06
N SER A 40 4.94 7.11 4.69
CA SER A 40 3.68 7.55 4.09
C SER A 40 3.85 8.69 3.08
N SER A 41 2.76 9.05 2.38
CA SER A 41 2.73 10.26 1.57
C SER A 41 3.00 11.52 2.40
N LEU A 42 2.48 11.59 3.63
CA LEU A 42 2.78 12.70 4.54
C LEU A 42 4.27 12.80 4.87
N ALA A 43 4.93 11.65 5.05
CA ALA A 43 6.37 11.61 5.27
C ALA A 43 7.16 12.08 4.03
N LEU A 44 6.69 11.75 2.83
CA LEU A 44 7.24 12.28 1.58
C LEU A 44 7.01 13.80 1.48
N ASP A 45 5.79 14.28 1.74
CA ASP A 45 5.42 15.70 1.68
C ASP A 45 6.35 16.52 2.57
N ALA A 46 6.58 16.08 3.81
CA ALA A 46 7.51 16.71 4.74
C ALA A 46 8.97 16.72 4.23
N LEU A 47 9.41 15.66 3.54
CA LEU A 47 10.76 15.60 2.97
C LEU A 47 10.94 16.54 1.78
N ILE A 48 9.90 16.72 0.95
CA ILE A 48 10.00 17.54 -0.25
C ILE A 48 9.71 19.02 0.02
N GLU A 49 9.07 19.37 1.14
CA GLU A 49 8.56 20.72 1.42
C GLU A 49 9.59 21.85 1.21
N HIS A 50 10.86 21.61 1.53
CA HIS A 50 11.94 22.59 1.35
C HIS A 50 12.34 22.81 -0.13
N HIS A 51 11.91 21.95 -1.04
CA HIS A 51 12.23 21.99 -2.46
C HIS A 51 11.00 22.22 -3.35
N THR A 52 9.87 21.61 -3.01
CA THR A 52 8.59 21.71 -3.73
C THR A 52 7.44 21.28 -2.81
N ARG A 53 6.25 21.84 -3.05
CA ARG A 53 5.00 21.34 -2.45
C ARG A 53 4.22 20.42 -3.39
N ASP A 54 4.68 20.29 -4.62
CA ASP A 54 4.04 19.47 -5.64
C ASP A 54 4.81 18.15 -5.79
N VAL A 55 4.14 17.06 -5.42
CA VAL A 55 4.67 15.71 -5.57
C VAL A 55 4.96 15.40 -7.04
N VAL A 56 4.20 15.93 -8.01
CA VAL A 56 4.46 15.69 -9.44
C VAL A 56 5.83 16.24 -9.83
N VAL A 57 6.15 17.46 -9.40
CA VAL A 57 7.46 18.08 -9.61
C VAL A 57 8.57 17.22 -9.00
N PHE A 58 8.36 16.66 -7.80
CA PHE A 58 9.35 15.74 -7.21
C PHE A 58 9.62 14.52 -8.11
N TYR A 59 8.59 13.89 -8.68
CA TYR A 59 8.76 12.74 -9.58
C TYR A 59 9.50 13.11 -10.87
N GLU A 60 9.17 14.26 -11.46
CA GLU A 60 9.86 14.77 -12.65
C GLU A 60 11.35 15.02 -12.36
N GLN A 61 11.65 15.60 -11.21
CA GLN A 61 13.03 15.90 -10.80
C GLN A 61 13.84 14.63 -10.52
N VAL A 62 13.21 13.57 -9.99
CA VAL A 62 13.84 12.25 -9.92
C VAL A 62 14.13 11.70 -11.32
N ALA A 63 13.19 11.80 -12.25
CA ALA A 63 13.40 11.34 -13.63
C ALA A 63 14.53 12.12 -14.34
N LEU A 64 14.69 13.40 -14.04
CA LEU A 64 15.75 14.26 -14.56
C LEU A 64 17.12 14.08 -13.87
N GLY A 65 17.21 13.24 -12.83
CA GLY A 65 18.49 13.01 -12.14
C GLY A 65 18.87 14.07 -11.10
N ALA A 66 17.92 14.88 -10.63
CA ALA A 66 18.20 15.91 -9.65
C ALA A 66 18.70 15.29 -8.32
N LYS A 67 19.89 15.70 -7.88
CA LYS A 67 20.57 15.12 -6.69
C LYS A 67 19.72 15.15 -5.43
N TRP A 68 19.03 16.27 -5.16
CA TRP A 68 18.18 16.42 -3.97
C TRP A 68 16.99 15.44 -4.01
N ALA A 69 16.38 15.27 -5.18
CA ALA A 69 15.22 14.40 -5.35
C ALA A 69 15.63 12.92 -5.22
N HIS A 70 16.79 12.56 -5.78
CA HIS A 70 17.39 11.23 -5.60
C HIS A 70 17.71 10.94 -4.13
N ALA A 71 18.29 11.91 -3.42
CA ALA A 71 18.59 11.77 -2.00
C ALA A 71 17.34 11.55 -1.13
N ILE A 72 16.22 12.20 -1.46
CA ILE A 72 14.93 11.98 -0.79
C ILE A 72 14.40 10.56 -1.06
N ALA A 73 14.44 10.10 -2.33
CA ALA A 73 14.05 8.73 -2.67
C ALA A 73 14.95 7.69 -1.98
N GLN A 74 16.26 7.94 -1.89
CA GLN A 74 17.19 7.11 -1.12
C GLN A 74 16.87 7.13 0.37
N THR A 75 16.51 8.29 0.94
CA THR A 75 16.09 8.39 2.35
C THR A 75 14.89 7.49 2.64
N LEU A 76 13.88 7.51 1.77
CA LEU A 76 12.73 6.60 1.87
C LEU A 76 13.14 5.13 1.73
N GLY A 77 14.02 4.80 0.79
CA GLY A 77 14.55 3.45 0.63
C GLY A 77 15.32 2.95 1.86
N THR A 78 16.18 3.78 2.45
CA THR A 78 16.90 3.46 3.69
C THR A 78 15.92 3.20 4.83
N ARG A 79 14.91 4.06 5.01
CA ARG A 79 13.85 3.87 6.02
C ARG A 79 13.10 2.55 5.82
N LEU A 80 12.77 2.21 4.57
CA LEU A 80 12.14 0.93 4.23
C LEU A 80 13.06 -0.23 4.57
N GLY A 81 14.34 -0.17 4.23
CA GLY A 81 15.33 -1.20 4.57
C GLY A 81 15.43 -1.46 6.07
N TYR A 82 15.50 -0.41 6.89
CA TYR A 82 15.48 -0.54 8.35
C TYR A 82 14.19 -1.17 8.87
N MET A 83 13.03 -0.74 8.35
CA MET A 83 11.73 -1.35 8.71
C MET A 83 11.71 -2.86 8.43
N LEU A 84 12.22 -3.28 7.27
CA LEU A 84 12.28 -4.69 6.89
C LEU A 84 13.25 -5.50 7.77
N LEU A 85 14.39 -4.91 8.16
CA LEU A 85 15.34 -5.54 9.08
C LEU A 85 14.76 -5.73 10.48
N VAL A 86 14.03 -4.73 11.00
CA VAL A 86 13.31 -4.82 12.27
C VAL A 86 12.32 -5.98 12.25
N LEU A 87 11.53 -6.10 11.16
CA LEU A 87 10.58 -7.20 10.96
C LEU A 87 11.25 -8.57 10.84
N ALA A 88 12.36 -8.64 10.10
CA ALA A 88 13.06 -9.89 9.80
C ALA A 88 13.79 -10.46 11.03
N ARG A 89 14.43 -9.60 11.82
CA ARG A 89 15.20 -10.00 13.01
C ARG A 89 14.30 -10.35 14.18
N ASN A 90 13.17 -9.65 14.31
CA ASN A 90 12.20 -9.92 15.37
C ASN A 90 12.84 -9.91 16.78
N ASP A 91 13.60 -8.87 17.11
CA ASP A 91 14.28 -8.80 18.41
C ASP A 91 13.32 -8.50 19.56
N THR A 92 13.73 -8.84 20.79
CA THR A 92 12.91 -8.67 22.00
C THR A 92 12.50 -7.21 22.23
N GLN A 93 13.39 -6.25 21.93
CA GLN A 93 13.11 -4.82 22.11
C GLN A 93 12.01 -4.34 21.14
N THR A 94 12.06 -4.79 19.89
CA THR A 94 11.04 -4.54 18.87
C THR A 94 9.68 -5.06 19.35
N GLN A 95 9.64 -6.30 19.84
CA GLN A 95 8.41 -6.92 20.33
C GLN A 95 7.84 -6.16 21.53
N GLN A 96 8.68 -5.74 22.48
CA GLN A 96 8.28 -4.94 23.64
C GLN A 96 7.73 -3.56 23.25
N ALA A 97 8.28 -2.93 22.21
CA ALA A 97 7.82 -1.65 21.69
C ALA A 97 6.50 -1.74 20.90
N ASN A 98 6.06 -2.97 20.58
CA ASN A 98 4.87 -3.28 19.78
C ASN A 98 4.03 -4.39 20.46
N PRO A 99 3.54 -4.18 21.70
CA PRO A 99 2.92 -5.22 22.52
C PRO A 99 1.57 -5.69 21.97
N ASP A 100 0.97 -4.96 21.03
CA ASP A 100 -0.27 -5.32 20.35
C ASP A 100 -0.09 -6.37 19.24
N LYS A 101 1.15 -6.73 18.89
CA LYS A 101 1.48 -7.69 17.83
C LYS A 101 1.79 -9.07 18.42
N PRO A 102 1.04 -10.13 18.05
CA PRO A 102 1.21 -11.45 18.64
C PRO A 102 2.48 -12.16 18.14
N ALA A 103 2.98 -13.16 18.86
CA ALA A 103 4.16 -13.95 18.46
C ALA A 103 4.06 -14.55 17.03
N ALA A 104 2.84 -14.90 16.58
CA ALA A 104 2.62 -15.42 15.23
C ALA A 104 2.85 -14.37 14.12
N TYR A 105 2.60 -13.09 14.39
CA TYR A 105 2.92 -11.98 13.48
C TYR A 105 4.42 -11.91 13.24
N TRP A 106 5.17 -11.95 14.34
CA TRP A 106 6.62 -11.89 14.34
C TRP A 106 7.27 -13.09 13.65
N ALA A 107 6.81 -14.30 13.98
CA ALA A 107 7.27 -15.53 13.34
C ALA A 107 6.92 -15.58 11.84
N HIS A 108 5.87 -14.89 11.39
CA HIS A 108 5.58 -14.76 9.97
C HIS A 108 6.62 -13.87 9.26
N TRP A 109 6.82 -12.65 9.77
CA TRP A 109 7.74 -11.69 9.16
C TRP A 109 9.20 -12.15 9.18
N ALA A 110 9.63 -12.81 10.25
CA ALA A 110 10.98 -13.38 10.35
C ALA A 110 11.27 -14.47 9.28
N ARG A 111 10.24 -15.06 8.65
CA ARG A 111 10.38 -16.05 7.57
C ARG A 111 10.31 -15.45 6.18
N ILE A 112 9.88 -14.20 6.04
CA ILE A 112 9.85 -13.54 4.74
C ILE A 112 11.29 -13.32 4.27
N ARG A 113 11.60 -13.77 3.06
CA ARG A 113 12.90 -13.53 2.39
C ARG A 113 12.75 -12.72 1.11
N LYS A 114 11.53 -12.49 0.63
CA LYS A 114 11.27 -11.68 -0.55
C LYS A 114 10.12 -10.74 -0.31
N VAL A 115 10.39 -9.45 -0.48
CA VAL A 115 9.44 -8.36 -0.31
C VAL A 115 9.22 -7.69 -1.66
N TYR A 116 7.96 -7.62 -2.06
CA TYR A 116 7.55 -6.90 -3.25
C TYR A 116 7.07 -5.50 -2.88
N VAL A 117 7.68 -4.47 -3.46
CA VAL A 117 7.37 -3.06 -3.21
C VAL A 117 6.42 -2.57 -4.29
N GLY A 118 5.26 -2.06 -3.86
CA GLY A 118 4.21 -1.53 -4.72
C GLY A 118 3.52 -0.30 -4.13
N GLY A 119 2.47 0.16 -4.81
CA GLY A 119 1.72 1.35 -4.43
C GLY A 119 2.13 2.61 -5.20
N GLY A 120 1.37 3.69 -5.00
CA GLY A 120 1.53 4.93 -5.76
C GLY A 120 2.86 5.65 -5.54
N LEU A 121 3.46 5.51 -4.35
CA LEU A 121 4.78 6.07 -4.01
C LEU A 121 5.94 5.34 -4.70
N ALA A 122 5.73 4.08 -5.05
CA ALA A 122 6.75 3.22 -5.65
C ALA A 122 6.70 3.23 -7.18
N ARG A 123 6.15 4.26 -7.83
CA ARG A 123 6.06 4.29 -9.30
C ARG A 123 7.32 4.83 -9.96
N GLY A 124 7.59 4.37 -11.18
CA GLY A 124 8.66 4.86 -12.03
C GLY A 124 10.04 4.84 -11.36
N ALA A 125 10.87 5.85 -11.69
CA ALA A 125 12.24 5.98 -11.19
C ALA A 125 12.32 6.16 -9.66
N VAL A 126 11.33 6.81 -9.04
CA VAL A 126 11.25 6.96 -7.57
C VAL A 126 11.21 5.59 -6.91
N GLY A 127 10.30 4.71 -7.35
CA GLY A 127 10.19 3.37 -6.82
C GLY A 127 11.42 2.50 -7.04
N ALA A 128 12.09 2.66 -8.19
CA ALA A 128 13.32 1.94 -8.49
C ALA A 128 14.44 2.31 -7.50
N ILE A 129 14.60 3.62 -7.23
CA ILE A 129 15.61 4.11 -6.27
C ILE A 129 15.27 3.66 -4.86
N ILE A 130 14.01 3.82 -4.41
CA ILE A 130 13.56 3.38 -3.08
C ILE A 130 13.87 1.90 -2.88
N THR A 131 13.50 1.06 -3.86
CA THR A 131 13.69 -0.40 -3.78
C THR A 131 15.17 -0.77 -3.78
N ALA A 132 15.97 -0.20 -4.69
CA ALA A 132 17.40 -0.47 -4.76
C ALA A 132 18.12 -0.05 -3.47
N GLN A 133 17.76 1.11 -2.92
CA GLN A 133 18.34 1.58 -1.67
C GLN A 133 17.89 0.74 -0.47
N ALA A 134 16.63 0.31 -0.41
CA ALA A 134 16.16 -0.61 0.63
C ALA A 134 16.92 -1.95 0.58
N GLN A 135 17.10 -2.52 -0.62
CA GLN A 135 17.91 -3.71 -0.84
C GLN A 135 19.36 -3.52 -0.38
N ALA A 136 19.97 -2.37 -0.69
CA ALA A 136 21.34 -2.05 -0.27
C ALA A 136 21.45 -1.95 1.25
N THR A 137 20.50 -1.27 1.92
CA THR A 137 20.45 -1.17 3.38
C THR A 137 20.30 -2.53 4.05
N VAL A 138 19.44 -3.41 3.51
CA VAL A 138 19.30 -4.78 4.04
C VAL A 138 20.63 -5.54 3.91
N ARG A 139 21.26 -5.52 2.73
CA ARG A 139 22.53 -6.24 2.49
C ARG A 139 23.69 -5.72 3.32
N SER A 140 23.73 -4.42 3.61
CA SER A 140 24.83 -3.84 4.38
C SER A 140 24.73 -4.10 5.87
N LEU A 141 23.54 -4.42 6.38
CA LEU A 141 23.26 -4.51 7.81
C LEU A 141 22.84 -5.91 8.28
N ALA A 142 22.53 -6.82 7.36
CA ALA A 142 22.24 -8.21 7.68
C ALA A 142 23.13 -9.14 6.88
N ASP A 143 23.61 -10.19 7.53
CA ASP A 143 24.25 -11.34 6.89
C ASP A 143 23.18 -12.29 6.31
N GLU A 144 22.22 -11.71 5.58
CA GLU A 144 21.07 -12.40 4.99
C GLU A 144 21.13 -12.23 3.46
N PRO A 145 22.04 -12.95 2.77
CA PRO A 145 22.28 -12.78 1.33
C PRO A 145 21.03 -13.08 0.48
N ASP A 146 20.12 -13.89 1.00
CA ASP A 146 18.89 -14.31 0.31
C ASP A 146 17.72 -13.33 0.47
N TYR A 147 17.87 -12.27 1.26
CA TYR A 147 16.79 -11.30 1.44
C TYR A 147 16.67 -10.36 0.24
N GLN A 148 15.54 -10.44 -0.47
CA GLN A 148 15.26 -9.72 -1.69
C GLN A 148 14.19 -8.64 -1.48
N VAL A 149 14.49 -7.43 -1.94
CA VAL A 149 13.52 -6.32 -2.06
C VAL A 149 13.36 -6.02 -3.54
N VAL A 150 12.15 -6.19 -4.06
CA VAL A 150 11.88 -6.17 -5.50
C VAL A 150 10.72 -5.22 -5.78
N GLN A 151 10.93 -4.25 -6.68
CA GLN A 151 9.84 -3.44 -7.18
C GLN A 151 9.00 -4.30 -8.11
N VAL A 152 7.69 -4.30 -7.92
CA VAL A 152 6.82 -5.01 -8.86
C VAL A 152 6.76 -4.28 -10.20
N GLU A 153 6.48 -5.03 -11.25
CA GLU A 153 6.03 -4.46 -12.51
C GLU A 153 4.67 -3.78 -12.29
N HIS A 154 4.50 -2.53 -12.74
CA HIS A 154 3.27 -1.75 -12.58
C HIS A 154 2.77 -1.53 -11.12
N PRO A 155 3.60 -0.94 -10.24
CA PRO A 155 3.36 -0.89 -8.80
C PRO A 155 2.09 -0.16 -8.37
N GLN A 156 1.67 0.89 -9.10
CA GLN A 156 0.45 1.62 -8.77
C GLN A 156 -0.85 0.86 -9.09
N TYR A 157 -0.77 -0.24 -9.85
CA TYR A 157 -1.94 -0.98 -10.35
C TYR A 157 -2.11 -2.35 -9.68
N LEU A 158 -1.30 -2.68 -8.67
CA LEU A 158 -1.46 -3.92 -7.89
C LEU A 158 -2.87 -4.12 -7.33
N PRO A 159 -3.56 -3.10 -6.78
CA PRO A 159 -4.93 -3.28 -6.29
C PRO A 159 -5.90 -3.73 -7.39
N LEU A 160 -5.78 -3.16 -8.61
CA LEU A 160 -6.58 -3.59 -9.76
C LEU A 160 -6.25 -5.03 -10.16
N LEU A 161 -4.97 -5.40 -10.18
CA LEU A 161 -4.55 -6.76 -10.52
C LEU A 161 -5.07 -7.78 -9.50
N GLY A 162 -5.03 -7.44 -8.21
CA GLY A 162 -5.57 -8.26 -7.14
C GLY A 162 -7.08 -8.45 -7.29
N ALA A 163 -7.82 -7.36 -7.47
CA ALA A 163 -9.28 -7.37 -7.68
C ALA A 163 -9.67 -8.15 -8.95
N ALA A 164 -8.94 -8.02 -10.05
CA ALA A 164 -9.22 -8.78 -11.27
C ALA A 164 -9.06 -10.30 -11.08
N ARG A 165 -8.19 -10.75 -10.19
CA ARG A 165 -7.98 -12.18 -9.95
C ARG A 165 -9.12 -12.84 -9.15
N THR A 166 -10.05 -12.07 -8.60
CA THR A 166 -11.18 -12.62 -7.83
C THR A 166 -12.43 -12.86 -8.67
N VAL A 167 -12.45 -12.43 -9.93
CA VAL A 167 -13.63 -12.62 -10.80
C VAL A 167 -13.69 -14.07 -11.26
N PRO A 168 -14.76 -14.81 -10.93
CA PRO A 168 -14.98 -16.14 -11.48
C PRO A 168 -15.33 -15.99 -12.97
N THR A 169 -14.64 -16.77 -13.80
CA THR A 169 -14.75 -16.91 -15.27
C THR A 169 -15.87 -16.12 -15.97
N GLY A 170 -15.47 -15.18 -16.82
CA GLY A 170 -16.26 -14.45 -17.83
C GLY A 170 -15.28 -13.99 -18.93
N SER A 171 -15.70 -13.19 -19.95
CA SER A 171 -14.73 -12.69 -20.93
C SER A 171 -14.12 -11.35 -20.50
N ARG A 172 -14.92 -10.44 -19.92
CA ARG A 172 -14.52 -9.07 -19.59
C ARG A 172 -15.21 -8.53 -18.31
N ALA A 173 -14.42 -8.02 -17.37
CA ALA A 173 -14.95 -7.42 -16.14
C ALA A 173 -14.44 -5.99 -15.90
N SER A 174 -15.30 -5.11 -15.37
CA SER A 174 -14.90 -3.78 -14.91
C SER A 174 -14.25 -3.89 -13.54
N ILE A 175 -13.04 -3.36 -13.39
CA ILE A 175 -12.25 -3.42 -12.15
C ILE A 175 -11.99 -2.00 -11.66
N LEU A 176 -12.22 -1.77 -10.37
CA LEU A 176 -11.99 -0.47 -9.76
C LEU A 176 -11.10 -0.57 -8.51
N ASP A 177 -10.28 0.44 -8.30
CA ASP A 177 -9.48 0.66 -7.09
C ASP A 177 -9.80 2.05 -6.55
N PHE A 178 -10.59 2.08 -5.48
CA PHE A 178 -11.03 3.28 -4.78
C PHE A 178 -9.94 3.73 -3.79
N GLY A 179 -9.04 4.58 -4.29
CA GLY A 179 -8.02 5.27 -3.49
C GLY A 179 -8.52 6.59 -2.91
N GLY A 180 -7.70 7.22 -2.07
CA GLY A 180 -8.02 8.52 -1.44
C GLY A 180 -8.14 9.68 -2.44
N SER A 181 -7.23 9.77 -3.42
CA SER A 181 -7.20 10.88 -4.38
C SER A 181 -7.88 10.57 -5.72
N TYR A 182 -7.68 9.34 -6.21
CA TYR A 182 -8.17 8.90 -7.50
C TYR A 182 -8.71 7.47 -7.41
N VAL A 183 -9.75 7.21 -8.19
CA VAL A 183 -10.24 5.87 -8.50
C VAL A 183 -9.56 5.40 -9.78
N LYS A 184 -8.73 4.36 -9.67
CA LYS A 184 -8.13 3.72 -10.84
C LYS A 184 -9.12 2.74 -11.42
N ARG A 185 -9.06 2.56 -12.74
CA ARG A 185 -10.06 1.79 -13.48
C ARG A 185 -9.40 0.97 -14.57
N ALA A 186 -9.91 -0.23 -14.78
CA ALA A 186 -9.50 -1.08 -15.88
C ALA A 186 -10.65 -1.99 -16.34
N ILE A 187 -10.53 -2.47 -17.58
CA ILE A 187 -11.27 -3.65 -18.03
C ILE A 187 -10.30 -4.83 -17.95
N ALA A 188 -10.62 -5.83 -17.15
CA ALA A 188 -9.91 -7.09 -17.14
C ALA A 188 -10.44 -7.98 -18.27
N HIS A 189 -9.53 -8.58 -19.03
CA HIS A 189 -9.84 -9.54 -20.07
C HIS A 189 -9.36 -10.92 -19.65
N TYR A 190 -10.19 -11.94 -19.84
CA TYR A 190 -9.91 -13.31 -19.41
C TYR A 190 -9.91 -14.26 -20.61
N THR A 191 -9.15 -15.33 -20.46
CA THR A 191 -9.13 -16.51 -21.34
C THR A 191 -9.57 -17.72 -20.51
N PRO A 192 -9.75 -18.92 -21.12
CA PRO A 192 -9.93 -20.15 -20.35
C PRO A 192 -8.81 -20.43 -19.34
N ALA A 193 -7.61 -19.87 -19.54
CA ALA A 193 -6.47 -19.97 -18.60
C ALA A 193 -6.51 -18.93 -17.46
N GLY A 194 -7.52 -18.05 -17.42
CA GLY A 194 -7.67 -17.00 -16.43
C GLY A 194 -7.37 -15.60 -16.97
N LEU A 195 -7.03 -14.67 -16.07
CA LEU A 195 -6.74 -13.27 -16.39
C LEU A 195 -5.61 -13.17 -17.42
N SER A 196 -5.91 -12.59 -18.58
CA SER A 196 -4.94 -12.37 -19.66
C SER A 196 -4.25 -11.02 -19.55
N HIS A 197 -5.03 -9.93 -19.46
CA HIS A 197 -4.47 -8.58 -19.35
C HIS A 197 -5.48 -7.58 -18.76
N LEU A 198 -4.97 -6.42 -18.37
CA LEU A 198 -5.76 -5.27 -17.94
C LEU A 198 -5.67 -4.17 -19.01
N GLN A 199 -6.81 -3.76 -19.54
CA GLN A 199 -6.92 -2.54 -20.34
C GLN A 199 -7.19 -1.37 -19.40
N LEU A 200 -6.15 -0.60 -19.08
CA LEU A 200 -6.26 0.57 -18.21
C LEU A 200 -7.16 1.63 -18.83
N ARG A 201 -7.97 2.27 -17.98
CA ARG A 201 -8.77 3.44 -18.32
C ARG A 201 -8.23 4.65 -17.55
N ALA A 202 -8.57 5.85 -18.01
CA ALA A 202 -8.24 7.07 -17.27
C ALA A 202 -8.82 7.00 -15.85
N SER A 203 -7.99 7.30 -14.85
CA SER A 203 -8.46 7.40 -13.47
C SER A 203 -9.48 8.53 -13.34
N LEU A 204 -10.44 8.36 -12.43
CA LEU A 204 -11.38 9.42 -12.06
C LEU A 204 -10.96 10.02 -10.72
N PRO A 205 -11.15 11.32 -10.50
CA PRO A 205 -10.96 11.91 -9.19
C PRO A 205 -12.01 11.37 -8.21
N THR A 206 -11.58 10.99 -7.00
CA THR A 206 -12.50 10.41 -6.02
C THR A 206 -13.54 11.45 -5.57
N HIS A 207 -13.12 12.70 -5.31
CA HIS A 207 -13.97 13.82 -4.86
C HIS A 207 -14.94 13.42 -3.73
N LEU A 208 -14.40 12.91 -2.63
CA LEU A 208 -15.20 12.62 -1.45
C LEU A 208 -15.28 13.83 -0.53
N PRO A 209 -16.41 14.00 0.18
CA PRO A 209 -16.57 15.06 1.17
C PRO A 209 -15.43 15.01 2.20
N ALA A 210 -14.95 16.18 2.62
CA ALA A 210 -13.92 16.28 3.66
C ALA A 210 -14.44 15.87 5.06
N ASN A 211 -15.76 15.86 5.23
CA ASN A 211 -16.40 15.47 6.47
C ASN A 211 -16.70 13.97 6.43
N ASP A 212 -16.08 13.24 7.35
CA ASP A 212 -16.15 11.79 7.48
C ASP A 212 -17.54 11.25 7.90
N ASP A 213 -18.63 12.02 7.87
CA ASP A 213 -19.92 11.55 8.41
C ASP A 213 -20.98 11.22 7.36
N ASP A 214 -20.73 11.49 6.07
CA ASP A 214 -21.73 11.26 5.02
C ASP A 214 -21.48 9.97 4.24
N ALA A 215 -21.69 8.84 4.91
CA ALA A 215 -21.59 7.51 4.32
C ALA A 215 -22.45 7.36 3.04
N ARG A 216 -23.61 8.05 3.00
CA ARG A 216 -24.53 8.04 1.87
C ARG A 216 -23.91 8.73 0.66
N LEU A 217 -23.35 9.92 0.83
CA LEU A 217 -22.68 10.64 -0.25
C LEU A 217 -21.46 9.87 -0.78
N ILE A 218 -20.69 9.20 0.10
CA ILE A 218 -19.59 8.34 -0.32
C ILE A 218 -20.11 7.19 -1.19
N PHE A 219 -21.18 6.51 -0.76
CA PHE A 219 -21.80 5.43 -1.52
C PHE A 219 -22.34 5.89 -2.87
N GLU A 220 -23.07 7.00 -2.92
CA GLU A 220 -23.61 7.57 -4.16
C GLU A 220 -22.49 7.90 -5.15
N ARG A 221 -21.41 8.52 -4.65
CA ARG A 221 -20.23 8.81 -5.48
C ARG A 221 -19.58 7.53 -6.01
N MET A 222 -19.48 6.49 -5.20
CA MET A 222 -18.97 5.19 -5.64
C MET A 222 -19.87 4.58 -6.72
N ALA A 223 -21.19 4.61 -6.53
CA ALA A 223 -22.16 4.07 -7.47
C ALA A 223 -22.11 4.80 -8.83
N ASP A 224 -21.96 6.12 -8.83
CA ASP A 224 -21.77 6.92 -10.04
C ASP A 224 -20.51 6.52 -10.80
N ILE A 225 -19.39 6.39 -10.08
CA ILE A 225 -18.11 5.98 -10.67
C ILE A 225 -18.19 4.56 -11.23
N ILE A 226 -18.83 3.64 -10.53
CA ILE A 226 -19.06 2.27 -10.99
C ILE A 226 -19.89 2.29 -12.29
N THR A 227 -21.00 3.01 -12.31
CA THR A 227 -21.90 3.13 -13.47
C THR A 227 -21.17 3.71 -14.68
N GLN A 228 -20.39 4.78 -14.50
CA GLN A 228 -19.57 5.38 -15.55
C GLN A 228 -18.47 4.45 -16.08
N SER A 229 -18.10 3.42 -15.32
CA SER A 229 -17.00 2.50 -15.63
C SER A 229 -17.47 1.18 -16.22
N TYR A 230 -18.76 0.88 -16.13
CA TYR A 230 -19.36 -0.39 -16.55
C TYR A 230 -19.46 -0.56 -18.08
N ALA A 231 -19.21 0.47 -18.88
CA ALA A 231 -19.34 0.38 -20.34
C ALA A 231 -18.33 -0.61 -20.96
N GLY A 232 -18.86 -1.59 -21.71
CA GLY A 232 -18.07 -2.54 -22.49
C GLY A 232 -17.55 -3.75 -21.71
N VAL A 233 -18.31 -4.23 -20.72
CA VAL A 233 -18.04 -5.44 -19.94
C VAL A 233 -19.25 -6.38 -20.00
N ASP A 234 -19.03 -7.69 -19.84
CA ASP A 234 -20.08 -8.71 -19.88
C ASP A 234 -20.23 -9.46 -18.54
N SER A 235 -19.28 -9.29 -17.62
CA SER A 235 -19.34 -9.81 -16.26
C SER A 235 -20.41 -9.09 -15.44
N ALA A 236 -21.29 -9.86 -14.80
CA ALA A 236 -22.21 -9.36 -13.78
C ALA A 236 -21.49 -8.99 -12.47
N THR A 237 -20.25 -9.44 -12.28
CA THR A 237 -19.42 -9.12 -11.11
C THR A 237 -18.49 -7.96 -11.40
N ILE A 238 -18.50 -6.97 -10.51
CA ILE A 238 -17.59 -5.81 -10.51
C ILE A 238 -16.70 -5.90 -9.28
N PRO A 239 -15.49 -6.46 -9.38
CA PRO A 239 -14.59 -6.49 -8.24
C PRO A 239 -14.05 -5.08 -7.95
N ILE A 240 -14.05 -4.75 -6.67
CA ILE A 240 -13.64 -3.45 -6.16
C ILE A 240 -12.56 -3.66 -5.11
N SER A 241 -11.41 -3.02 -5.31
CA SER A 241 -10.46 -2.76 -4.23
C SER A 241 -10.79 -1.41 -3.60
N ILE A 242 -10.75 -1.34 -2.29
CA ILE A 242 -11.04 -0.13 -1.52
C ILE A 242 -9.89 0.11 -0.55
N ALA A 243 -9.55 1.38 -0.31
CA ALA A 243 -8.50 1.76 0.64
C ALA A 243 -8.96 1.63 2.11
N ALA A 244 -9.49 0.47 2.47
CA ALA A 244 -9.93 0.07 3.81
C ALA A 244 -9.78 -1.44 3.94
N TYR A 245 -9.57 -1.95 5.16
CA TYR A 245 -9.71 -3.38 5.39
C TYR A 245 -11.18 -3.73 5.53
N VAL A 246 -11.55 -4.88 4.96
CA VAL A 246 -12.92 -5.40 4.96
C VAL A 246 -12.97 -6.74 5.66
N ASP A 247 -14.14 -7.11 6.19
CA ASP A 247 -14.41 -8.46 6.67
C ASP A 247 -14.65 -9.46 5.52
N GLU A 248 -15.00 -10.70 5.87
CA GLU A 248 -15.30 -11.77 4.92
C GLU A 248 -16.54 -11.52 4.05
N HIS A 249 -17.40 -10.56 4.42
CA HIS A 249 -18.56 -10.11 3.67
C HIS A 249 -18.28 -8.85 2.84
N GLY A 250 -17.05 -8.32 2.89
CA GLY A 250 -16.67 -7.09 2.19
C GLY A 250 -17.06 -5.81 2.92
N GLN A 251 -17.47 -5.86 4.19
CA GLN A 251 -17.80 -4.68 4.99
C GLN A 251 -16.54 -4.05 5.60
N PRO A 252 -16.34 -2.73 5.48
CA PRO A 252 -15.20 -2.08 6.12
C PRO A 252 -15.17 -2.28 7.65
N LEU A 253 -14.02 -2.64 8.21
CA LEU A 253 -13.81 -2.80 9.66
C LEU A 253 -13.70 -1.47 10.44
N LEU A 254 -14.75 -1.03 11.17
CA LEU A 254 -14.82 0.26 11.91
C LEU A 254 -13.65 0.57 12.87
N SER A 255 -12.80 -0.41 13.18
CA SER A 255 -11.55 -0.23 13.94
C SER A 255 -10.47 0.63 13.25
N GLN A 256 -10.76 1.18 12.07
CA GLN A 256 -9.82 1.91 11.22
C GLN A 256 -10.23 3.37 11.05
N SER A 257 -9.24 4.19 10.71
CA SER A 257 -9.47 5.54 10.20
C SER A 257 -9.43 5.52 8.67
N GLY A 258 -10.24 6.37 8.04
CA GLY A 258 -10.28 6.53 6.60
C GLY A 258 -11.71 6.73 6.07
N ILE A 259 -11.83 7.47 4.98
CA ILE A 259 -13.12 7.88 4.42
C ILE A 259 -14.04 6.69 4.10
N TYR A 260 -13.50 5.60 3.57
CA TYR A 260 -14.29 4.43 3.19
C TYR A 260 -14.84 3.63 4.38
N MET A 261 -14.36 3.91 5.59
CA MET A 261 -14.85 3.24 6.78
C MET A 261 -16.31 3.54 7.10
N GLN A 262 -16.78 4.68 6.63
CA GLN A 262 -18.11 5.17 6.85
C GLN A 262 -19.16 4.32 6.16
N LEU A 263 -18.79 3.60 5.10
CA LEU A 263 -19.70 2.69 4.40
C LEU A 263 -20.25 1.58 5.30
N ALA A 264 -19.50 1.17 6.33
CA ALA A 264 -19.98 0.18 7.30
C ALA A 264 -21.19 0.69 8.13
N ARG A 265 -21.43 2.01 8.17
CA ARG A 265 -22.61 2.59 8.83
C ARG A 265 -23.89 2.37 8.01
N LEU A 266 -23.79 2.15 6.69
CA LEU A 266 -24.96 1.97 5.82
C LEU A 266 -25.69 0.63 6.02
N THR A 267 -25.02 -0.35 6.64
CA THR A 267 -25.58 -1.68 6.93
C THR A 267 -26.03 -1.84 8.37
N LEU A 268 -25.81 -0.82 9.21
CA LEU A 268 -26.26 -0.80 10.61
C LEU A 268 -27.64 -0.17 10.77
N ASP A 269 -28.20 0.38 9.69
CA ASP A 269 -29.57 0.89 9.55
C ASP A 269 -30.44 -0.11 8.79
#